data_AF-A0A2K6JSF7-F1
#
_entry.id   AF-A0A2K6JSF7-F1
#
_cell.length_a   1.000
_cell.length_b   1.000
_cell.length_c   1.000
_cell.angle_alpha   90.00
_cell.angle_beta   90.00
_cell.angle_gamma   90.00
#
_symmetry.space_group_name_H-M   'P 1'
#
loop_
_entity.id
_entity.type
_entity.pdbx_description
1 polymer ?
#
loop_
_entity_poly.entity_id
_entity_poly.type
_entity_poly.pdbx_seq_one_letter_code
_entity_poly.pdbx_strand_id
1 'polypeptide(L)'
;VLPECSVRFHNQQTKNKSLFVSFEEVAVHFTWEEWQDQDDAQRTLYRDVMLETYSSLVSLGHCVSKPEVIFKLEQGSEPWLGEEWANQCLS
;
A
#
# COMPACT_ATOMS: atom_id res chain seq x y z
N VAL A 1 -19.05 -55.68 -4.92
CA VAL A 1 -19.25 -54.77 -3.78
C VAL A 1 -17.88 -54.32 -3.32
N LEU A 2 -17.40 -53.22 -3.89
CA LEU A 2 -16.07 -52.63 -3.65
C LEU A 2 -16.27 -51.33 -2.85
N PRO A 3 -15.32 -50.98 -1.99
CA PRO A 3 -15.58 -50.17 -0.81
C PRO A 3 -15.75 -48.70 -1.15
N GLU A 4 -16.58 -48.04 -0.34
CA GLU A 4 -16.77 -46.59 -0.28
C GLU A 4 -15.47 -45.85 -0.55
N CYS A 5 -15.48 -45.04 -1.61
CA CYS A 5 -14.42 -44.11 -1.92
C CYS A 5 -14.32 -43.12 -0.75
N SER A 6 -13.42 -43.40 0.19
CA SER A 6 -13.09 -42.47 1.27
C SER A 6 -12.41 -41.27 0.63
N VAL A 7 -13.21 -40.27 0.29
CA VAL A 7 -12.73 -38.94 -0.03
C VAL A 7 -12.10 -38.43 1.26
N ARG A 8 -10.79 -38.66 1.41
CA ARG A 8 -10.00 -37.94 2.39
C ARG A 8 -10.14 -36.49 2.00
N PHE A 9 -10.89 -35.74 2.80
CA PHE A 9 -10.73 -34.30 2.86
C PHE A 9 -9.31 -34.08 3.34
N HIS A 10 -8.35 -34.06 2.40
CA HIS A 10 -7.16 -33.29 2.62
C HIS A 10 -7.70 -31.90 2.91
N ASN A 11 -7.64 -31.50 4.18
CA ASN A 11 -7.54 -30.11 4.54
C ASN A 11 -6.22 -29.64 3.94
N GLN A 12 -6.24 -29.43 2.63
CA GLN A 12 -5.31 -28.57 1.96
C GLN A 12 -5.62 -27.23 2.59
N GLN A 13 -4.86 -26.88 3.63
CA GLN A 13 -4.67 -25.49 3.99
C GLN A 13 -4.09 -24.85 2.72
N THR A 14 -4.97 -24.47 1.81
CA THR A 14 -4.69 -23.42 0.86
C THR A 14 -4.20 -22.30 1.74
N LYS A 15 -2.95 -21.88 1.59
CA LYS A 15 -2.47 -20.64 2.21
C LYS A 15 -3.57 -19.62 1.95
N ASN A 16 -4.32 -19.27 2.99
CA ASN A 16 -5.23 -18.14 2.95
C ASN A 16 -4.29 -16.95 2.78
N LYS A 17 -3.94 -16.62 1.53
CA LYS A 17 -3.26 -15.37 1.23
C LYS A 17 -4.18 -14.29 1.77
N SER A 18 -3.61 -13.50 2.68
CA SER A 18 -4.21 -12.54 3.61
C SER A 18 -5.70 -12.19 3.43
N LEU A 19 -6.47 -12.31 4.52
CA LEU A 19 -7.84 -11.78 4.63
C LEU A 19 -7.90 -10.24 4.55
N PHE A 20 -6.74 -9.58 4.55
CA PHE A 20 -6.61 -8.14 4.70
C PHE A 20 -5.52 -7.60 3.76
N VAL A 21 -5.89 -6.68 2.87
CA VAL A 21 -4.94 -5.99 1.99
C VAL A 21 -4.41 -4.78 2.72
N SER A 22 -3.10 -4.70 2.92
CA SER A 22 -2.48 -3.51 3.50
C SER A 22 -2.28 -2.42 2.46
N PHE A 23 -2.21 -1.16 2.90
CA PHE A 23 -1.93 -0.03 2.01
C PHE A 23 -0.60 -0.19 1.27
N GLU A 24 0.43 -0.70 1.95
CA GLU A 24 1.76 -0.91 1.38
C GLU A 24 1.78 -1.92 0.22
N GLU A 25 0.85 -2.89 0.20
CA GLU A 25 0.78 -3.89 -0.87
C GLU A 25 0.20 -3.33 -2.19
N VAL A 26 -0.49 -2.18 -2.13
CA VAL A 26 -1.14 -1.56 -3.28
C VAL A 26 -0.64 -0.14 -3.56
N ALA A 27 0.16 0.41 -2.67
CA ALA A 27 0.77 1.71 -2.80
C ALA A 27 1.80 1.73 -3.93
N VAL A 28 1.86 2.86 -4.63
CA VAL A 28 2.96 3.15 -5.56
C VAL A 28 4.06 3.85 -4.76
N HIS A 29 5.27 3.38 -4.95
CA HIS A 29 6.46 3.93 -4.32
C HIS A 29 7.39 4.41 -5.42
N PHE A 30 7.87 5.64 -5.26
CA PHE A 30 8.94 6.21 -6.07
C PHE A 30 10.17 6.34 -5.19
N THR A 31 11.36 6.15 -5.76
CA THR A 31 12.58 6.63 -5.12
C THR A 31 12.62 8.16 -5.14
N TRP A 32 13.53 8.75 -4.38
CA TRP A 32 13.72 10.20 -4.38
C TRP A 32 14.08 10.73 -5.78
N GLU A 33 14.98 10.03 -6.49
CA GLU A 33 15.40 10.40 -7.84
C GLU A 33 14.22 10.32 -8.82
N GLU A 34 13.44 9.23 -8.78
CA GLU A 34 12.26 9.06 -9.62
C GLU A 34 11.20 10.13 -9.33
N TRP A 35 11.06 10.57 -8.08
CA TRP A 35 10.16 11.66 -7.72
C TRP A 35 10.62 13.02 -8.22
N GLN A 36 11.92 13.31 -8.16
CA GLN A 36 12.48 14.57 -8.66
C GLN A 36 12.25 14.73 -10.16
N ASP A 37 12.32 13.62 -10.89
CA ASP A 37 12.06 13.57 -12.33
C ASP A 37 10.57 13.63 -12.70
N GLN A 38 9.64 13.55 -11.74
CA GLN A 38 8.20 13.72 -12.01
C GLN A 38 7.86 15.18 -12.34
N ASP A 39 7.02 15.38 -13.36
CA ASP A 39 6.38 16.67 -13.58
C ASP A 39 5.20 16.91 -12.62
N ASP A 40 4.72 18.16 -12.55
CA ASP A 40 3.63 18.55 -11.65
C ASP A 40 2.33 17.76 -11.90
N ALA A 41 2.07 17.34 -13.14
CA ALA A 41 0.89 16.56 -13.47
C ALA A 41 1.01 15.14 -12.91
N GLN A 42 2.19 14.52 -13.01
CA GLN A 42 2.46 13.21 -12.41
C GLN A 42 2.43 13.25 -10.88
N ARG A 43 2.97 14.30 -10.26
CA ARG A 43 2.90 14.48 -8.79
C ARG A 43 1.45 14.64 -8.31
N THR A 44 0.64 15.37 -9.07
CA THR A 44 -0.79 15.53 -8.81
C THR A 44 -1.52 14.18 -8.95
N LEU A 45 -1.24 13.45 -10.03
CA LEU A 45 -1.82 12.13 -10.25
C LEU A 45 -1.46 11.15 -9.14
N TYR A 46 -0.19 11.15 -8.69
CA TYR A 46 0.23 10.34 -7.56
C TYR A 46 -0.61 10.64 -6.32
N ARG A 47 -0.77 11.91 -5.97
CA ARG A 47 -1.60 12.33 -4.84
C ARG A 47 -3.02 11.79 -4.96
N ASP A 48 -3.67 11.98 -6.10
CA ASP A 48 -5.05 11.58 -6.32
C ASP A 48 -5.22 10.06 -6.23
N VAL A 49 -4.35 9.31 -6.92
CA VAL A 49 -4.37 7.84 -6.92
C VAL A 49 -4.13 7.27 -5.53
N MET A 50 -3.18 7.84 -4.76
CA MET A 50 -2.87 7.34 -3.43
C MET A 50 -3.99 7.63 -2.43
N LEU A 51 -4.62 8.81 -2.51
CA LEU A 51 -5.78 9.14 -1.69
C LEU A 51 -7.00 8.27 -2.04
N GLU A 52 -7.26 8.04 -3.32
CA GLU A 52 -8.35 7.17 -3.78
C GLU A 52 -8.14 5.71 -3.37
N THR A 53 -6.89 5.23 -3.45
CA THR A 53 -6.50 3.89 -3.02
C THR A 53 -6.74 3.72 -1.52
N TYR A 54 -6.31 4.68 -0.69
CA TYR A 54 -6.57 4.64 0.75
C TYR A 54 -8.08 4.65 1.06
N SER A 55 -8.83 5.55 0.42
CA SER A 55 -10.29 5.63 0.57
C SER A 55 -10.98 4.30 0.21
N SER A 56 -10.51 3.65 -0.85
CA SER A 56 -11.01 2.35 -1.28
C SER A 56 -10.73 1.27 -0.24
N LEU A 57 -9.51 1.21 0.30
CA LEU A 57 -9.18 0.25 1.37
C LEU A 57 -9.99 0.50 2.65
N VAL A 58 -10.20 1.76 3.04
CA VAL A 58 -11.07 2.12 4.17
C VAL A 58 -12.50 1.62 3.92
N SER A 59 -13.03 1.86 2.72
CA SER A 59 -14.37 1.44 2.32
C SER A 59 -14.56 -0.08 2.31
N LEU A 60 -13.49 -0.82 2.02
CA LEU A 60 -13.47 -2.29 2.06
C LEU A 60 -13.21 -2.85 3.46
N GLY A 61 -12.98 -2.01 4.47
CA GLY A 61 -12.62 -2.44 5.83
C GLY A 61 -11.20 -3.01 5.93
N HIS A 62 -10.33 -2.66 4.98
CA HIS A 62 -8.94 -3.09 4.87
C HIS A 62 -7.93 -2.07 5.44
N CYS A 63 -8.36 -1.12 6.27
CA CYS A 63 -7.46 -0.15 6.91
C CYS A 63 -7.60 -0.18 8.44
N VAL A 64 -6.48 -0.44 9.14
CA VAL A 64 -6.41 -0.37 10.62
C VAL A 64 -5.88 0.99 11.09
N SER A 65 -4.95 1.58 10.33
CA SER A 65 -4.28 2.84 10.67
C SER A 65 -4.08 3.70 9.43
N LYS A 66 -3.95 5.01 9.62
CA LYS A 66 -3.68 5.96 8.55
C LYS A 66 -2.18 6.04 8.27
N PRO A 67 -1.70 5.70 7.05
CA PRO A 67 -0.29 5.85 6.71
C PRO A 67 0.16 7.31 6.73
N GLU A 68 1.43 7.56 7.08
CA GLU A 68 1.99 8.92 7.13
C GLU A 68 1.94 9.61 5.75
N VAL A 69 2.23 8.86 4.68
CA VAL A 69 2.12 9.37 3.30
C VAL A 69 0.72 9.90 3.00
N ILE A 70 -0.33 9.20 3.45
CA ILE A 70 -1.72 9.66 3.27
C ILE A 70 -1.98 10.93 4.08
N PHE A 71 -1.50 11.00 5.32
CA PHE A 71 -1.63 12.20 6.15
C PHE A 71 -0.94 13.43 5.52
N LYS A 72 0.23 13.26 4.89
CA LYS A 72 0.94 14.34 4.18
C LYS A 72 0.19 14.77 2.92
N LEU A 73 -0.26 13.80 2.11
CA LEU A 73 -0.97 14.06 0.86
C LEU A 73 -2.31 14.79 1.06
N GLU A 74 -3.04 14.51 2.13
CA GLU A 74 -4.27 15.24 2.46
C GLU A 74 -4.00 16.72 2.77
N GLN A 75 -2.91 17.02 3.46
CA GLN A 75 -2.47 18.39 3.75
C GLN A 75 -1.92 19.11 2.51
N GLY A 76 -1.85 18.44 1.35
CA GLY A 76 -1.20 18.96 0.15
C GLY A 76 0.31 19.10 0.30
N SER A 77 0.89 18.42 1.29
CA SER A 77 2.33 18.36 1.50
C SER A 77 2.94 17.22 0.69
N GLU A 78 4.22 17.37 0.33
CA GLU A 78 4.94 16.34 -0.39
C GLU A 78 5.22 15.09 0.48
N PRO A 79 5.03 13.87 -0.05
CA PRO A 79 5.25 12.59 0.65
C PRO A 79 6.62 12.44 1.33
N TRP A 80 7.68 12.91 0.68
CA TRP A 80 9.09 12.72 1.08
C TRP A 80 9.58 13.63 2.20
N LEU A 81 8.73 14.47 2.81
CA LEU A 81 9.12 15.35 3.94
C LEU A 81 9.30 14.62 5.27
N GLY A 82 10.06 13.51 5.30
CA GLY A 82 10.33 12.71 6.48
C GLY A 82 11.68 12.02 6.42
N GLU A 83 12.60 12.49 7.25
CA GLU A 83 13.82 11.83 7.76
C GLU A 83 15.07 11.68 6.87
N GLU A 84 15.01 11.63 5.54
CA GLU A 84 16.26 11.47 4.74
C GLU A 84 17.14 12.74 4.65
N TRP A 85 16.62 13.93 4.97
CA TRP A 85 17.43 15.16 5.05
C TRP A 85 17.98 15.48 6.44
N ALA A 86 17.58 14.76 7.49
CA ALA A 86 18.25 14.92 8.79
C ALA A 86 19.69 14.38 8.76
N ASN A 87 19.98 13.43 7.86
CA ASN A 87 21.29 12.79 7.73
C ASN A 87 22.15 13.34 6.58
N GLN A 88 21.61 14.21 5.72
CA GLN A 88 22.38 14.86 4.63
C GLN A 88 22.76 16.32 4.93
N CYS A 89 22.34 16.89 6.06
CA CYS A 89 22.85 18.17 6.58
C CYS A 89 23.97 18.02 7.63
N LEU A 90 24.41 16.78 7.91
CA LEU A 90 25.50 16.47 8.84
C LEU A 90 26.80 16.01 8.14
N SER A 91 26.96 16.27 6.84
CA SER A 91 28.25 16.15 6.14
C SER A 91 28.79 17.51 5.72
#